data_AF-X1J0K2-F1
#
_entry.id   AF-X1J0K2-F1
#
_cell.length_a   1.000
_cell.length_b   1.000
_cell.length_c   1.000
_cell.angle_alpha   90.00
_cell.angle_beta   90.00
_cell.angle_gamma   90.00
#
_symmetry.space_group_name_H-M   'P 1'
#
loop_
_entity.id
_entity.type
_entity.pdbx_description
1 polymer ?
#
loop_
_entity_poly.entity_id
_entity_poly.type
_entity_poly.pdbx_seq_one_letter_code
_entity_poly.pdbx_strand_id
1 'polypeptide(L)'
;NGTLEIKKTLQPNHAKLYIFENQKEFSQGGDYPGTVITGSSNLSRSGLRGRFEINVVFRDTMNFSEAYKIFQDLWENAVTIVDKNNINEFLYNVVEKIWIDKLPKPFLLYIRVLQEYFDEHIKDSVIRLPAEITRGRYMNLKYQIDAVKKALDVIQRHNGVIIADVVGLGKSIIASAIAYNLNIKTIVIAPPHLKSQWIDYCYDFEFPAKVYSSGKIEQAIEENDQDEEKLLIIDEAHKYRNELTIDYANLHKLCQRNKIVLLSATPFITG
;
A
#
# COMPACT_ATOMS: atom_id res chain seq x y z
N ASN A 1 -12.16 36.99 6.22
CA ASN A 1 -12.55 38.32 6.72
C ASN A 1 -12.58 39.41 5.64
N GLY A 2 -12.54 39.06 4.34
CA GLY A 2 -12.67 40.04 3.25
C GLY A 2 -11.48 40.99 3.05
N THR A 3 -10.35 40.73 3.69
CA THR A 3 -9.15 41.59 3.65
C THR A 3 -8.29 41.43 2.39
N LEU A 4 -8.66 40.48 1.51
CA LEU A 4 -7.98 40.22 0.25
C LEU A 4 -9.01 40.25 -0.87
N GLU A 5 -8.81 41.16 -1.81
CA GLU A 5 -9.56 41.23 -3.05
C GLU A 5 -8.64 40.87 -4.22
N ILE A 6 -9.14 40.08 -5.15
CA ILE A 6 -8.41 39.65 -6.35
C ILE A 6 -9.21 40.08 -7.56
N LYS A 7 -8.58 40.89 -8.41
CA LYS A 7 -9.14 41.27 -9.70
C LYS A 7 -8.21 40.90 -10.84
N LYS A 8 -8.75 40.80 -12.05
CA LYS A 8 -8.00 40.58 -13.28
C LYS A 8 -8.31 41.67 -14.29
N THR A 9 -7.26 42.32 -14.79
CA THR A 9 -7.37 43.30 -15.87
C THR A 9 -7.82 42.62 -17.17
N LEU A 10 -8.58 43.34 -18.00
CA LEU A 10 -9.06 42.83 -19.28
C LEU A 10 -7.91 42.57 -20.27
N GLN A 11 -6.93 43.48 -20.28
CA GLN A 11 -5.71 43.34 -21.05
C GLN A 11 -4.57 42.79 -20.16
N PRO A 12 -3.72 41.91 -20.70
CA PRO A 12 -2.59 41.38 -19.95
C PRO A 12 -1.60 42.50 -19.63
N ASN A 13 -1.27 42.64 -18.34
CA ASN A 13 -0.23 43.56 -17.86
C ASN A 13 0.94 42.74 -17.30
N HIS A 14 2.14 42.97 -17.82
CA HIS A 14 3.36 42.30 -17.36
C HIS A 14 4.08 43.06 -16.23
N ALA A 15 3.61 44.24 -15.83
CA ALA A 15 4.21 45.01 -14.75
C ALA A 15 4.12 44.26 -13.40
N LYS A 16 5.11 44.46 -12.54
CA LYS A 16 5.09 44.04 -11.14
C LYS A 16 5.24 45.29 -10.30
N LEU A 17 4.15 45.68 -9.64
CA LEU A 17 4.06 46.90 -8.86
C LEU A 17 3.44 46.54 -7.51
N TYR A 18 4.17 46.80 -6.43
CA TYR A 18 3.73 46.59 -5.07
C TYR A 18 3.66 47.95 -4.38
N ILE A 19 2.49 48.32 -3.87
CA ILE A 19 2.26 49.60 -3.21
C ILE A 19 1.82 49.30 -1.78
N PHE A 20 2.51 49.92 -0.82
CA PHE A 20 2.21 49.81 0.60
C PHE A 20 1.89 51.20 1.12
N GLU A 21 0.63 51.45 1.46
CA GLU A 21 0.17 52.73 2.00
C GLU A 21 0.32 52.74 3.53
N ASN A 22 0.89 53.83 4.07
CA ASN A 22 0.98 54.03 5.50
C ASN A 22 -0.34 54.59 6.05
N GLN A 23 -0.69 54.23 7.29
CA GLN A 23 -1.78 54.92 7.97
C GLN A 23 -1.41 56.40 8.21
N LYS A 24 -2.42 57.27 8.31
CA LYS A 24 -2.22 58.73 8.44
C LYS A 24 -1.24 59.12 9.56
N GLU A 25 -1.32 58.44 10.70
CA GLU A 25 -0.46 58.65 11.87
C GLU A 25 1.03 58.36 11.59
N PHE A 26 1.33 57.46 10.65
CA PHE A 26 2.69 57.07 10.26
C PHE A 26 3.15 57.72 8.94
N SER A 27 2.32 58.58 8.36
CA SER A 27 2.60 59.22 7.06
C SER A 27 3.52 60.44 7.13
N GLN A 28 4.04 60.78 8.32
CA GLN A 28 4.87 61.96 8.58
C GLN A 28 4.24 63.26 8.06
N GLY A 29 2.93 63.43 8.31
CA GLY A 29 2.20 64.62 7.84
C GLY A 29 1.95 64.67 6.32
N GLY A 30 2.14 63.55 5.61
CA GLY A 30 1.96 63.44 4.16
C GLY A 30 3.26 63.34 3.35
N ASP A 31 4.41 63.56 3.98
CA ASP A 31 5.72 63.48 3.33
C ASP A 31 6.20 62.03 3.12
N TYR A 32 5.58 61.06 3.80
CA TYR A 32 5.86 59.65 3.64
C TYR A 32 4.56 58.82 3.51
N PRO A 33 3.82 58.96 2.40
CA PRO A 33 2.52 58.32 2.22
C PRO A 33 2.61 56.79 2.14
N GLY A 34 3.77 56.25 1.74
CA GLY A 34 3.96 54.81 1.62
C GLY A 34 5.25 54.42 0.91
N THR A 35 5.33 53.15 0.55
CA THR A 35 6.45 52.58 -0.21
C THR A 35 5.95 51.92 -1.48
N VAL A 36 6.62 52.19 -2.59
CA VAL A 36 6.39 51.53 -3.88
C VAL A 36 7.59 50.67 -4.23
N ILE A 37 7.35 49.44 -4.65
CA ILE A 37 8.37 48.52 -5.14
C ILE A 37 7.98 48.09 -6.55
N THR A 38 8.90 48.26 -7.50
CA THR A 38 8.72 47.83 -8.89
C THR A 38 10.00 47.18 -9.42
N GLY A 39 9.86 46.22 -10.31
CA GLY A 39 10.99 45.46 -10.84
C GLY A 39 10.60 44.20 -11.58
N SER A 40 11.53 43.25 -11.65
CA SER A 40 11.34 41.97 -12.34
C SER A 40 10.69 40.88 -11.46
N SER A 41 10.65 41.06 -10.14
CA SER A 41 10.13 40.08 -9.18
C SER A 41 8.62 39.87 -9.28
N ASN A 42 8.21 38.68 -9.70
CA ASN A 42 6.83 38.20 -9.54
C ASN A 42 6.52 37.86 -8.07
N LEU A 43 5.22 37.84 -7.72
CA LEU A 43 4.73 37.39 -6.42
C LEU A 43 4.78 35.85 -6.32
N SER A 44 6.00 35.32 -6.27
CA SER A 44 6.28 33.89 -6.14
C SER A 44 7.47 33.64 -5.21
N ARG A 45 7.57 32.43 -4.66
CA ARG A 45 8.68 32.07 -3.76
C ARG A 45 10.05 32.31 -4.40
N SER A 46 10.22 31.97 -5.68
CA SER A 46 11.48 32.17 -6.41
C SER A 46 11.75 33.64 -6.76
N GLY A 47 10.69 34.43 -7.00
CA GLY A 47 10.80 35.87 -7.26
C GLY A 47 11.13 36.69 -6.01
N LEU A 48 10.78 36.18 -4.83
CA LEU A 48 11.09 36.78 -3.53
C LEU A 48 12.36 36.19 -2.87
N ARG A 49 12.82 35.00 -3.29
CA ARG A 49 13.99 34.32 -2.71
C ARG A 49 14.67 33.40 -3.73
N GLY A 50 15.98 33.57 -3.91
CA GLY A 50 16.85 32.61 -4.62
C GLY A 50 17.18 32.92 -6.09
N ARG A 51 16.59 33.97 -6.70
CA ARG A 51 17.02 34.50 -8.01
C ARG A 51 17.63 35.89 -7.88
N PHE A 52 18.51 36.25 -8.82
CA PHE A 52 19.00 37.63 -8.99
C PHE A 52 17.91 38.46 -9.70
N GLU A 53 16.94 38.95 -8.94
CA GLU A 53 15.91 39.88 -9.42
C GLU A 53 16.32 41.32 -9.11
N ILE A 54 16.00 42.27 -9.99
CA ILE A 54 16.30 43.69 -9.78
C ILE A 54 14.99 44.41 -9.42
N ASN A 55 14.99 45.08 -8.27
CA ASN A 55 13.86 45.87 -7.80
C ASN A 55 14.33 47.27 -7.39
N VAL A 56 13.48 48.26 -7.64
CA VAL A 56 13.67 49.64 -7.19
C VAL A 56 12.59 49.96 -6.17
N VAL A 57 12.98 50.69 -5.13
CA VAL A 57 12.09 51.10 -4.04
C VAL A 57 11.98 52.62 -4.03
N PHE A 58 10.76 53.13 -4.11
CA PHE A 58 10.44 54.55 -4.01
C PHE A 58 9.68 54.83 -2.71
N ARG A 59 9.95 55.99 -2.12
CA ARG A 59 9.38 56.43 -0.83
C ARG A 59 8.91 57.88 -0.86
N ASP A 60 9.19 58.60 -1.95
CA ASP A 60 8.76 59.97 -2.12
C ASP A 60 7.29 60.07 -2.54
N THR A 61 6.67 61.19 -2.20
CA THR A 61 5.25 61.44 -2.45
C THR A 61 4.89 61.45 -3.94
N MET A 62 5.80 61.91 -4.82
CA MET A 62 5.53 62.01 -6.25
C MET A 62 5.38 60.61 -6.89
N ASN A 63 6.39 59.75 -6.73
CA ASN A 63 6.36 58.39 -7.26
C ASN A 63 5.25 57.55 -6.62
N PHE A 64 4.96 57.74 -5.33
CA PHE A 64 3.84 57.07 -4.68
C PHE A 64 2.50 57.46 -5.31
N SER A 65 2.27 58.75 -5.50
CA SER A 65 1.00 59.26 -6.05
C SER A 65 0.78 58.78 -7.48
N GLU A 66 1.82 58.77 -8.30
CA GLU A 66 1.74 58.26 -9.68
C GLU A 66 1.47 56.76 -9.72
N ALA A 67 2.21 55.95 -8.96
CA ALA A 67 1.99 54.51 -8.88
C ALA A 67 0.59 54.17 -8.36
N TYR A 68 0.12 54.89 -7.34
CA TYR A 68 -1.22 54.69 -6.78
C TYR A 68 -2.30 55.02 -7.80
N LYS A 69 -2.16 56.09 -8.57
CA LYS A 69 -3.08 56.43 -9.65
C LYS A 69 -3.14 55.33 -10.71
N ILE A 70 -1.98 54.83 -11.17
CA ILE A 70 -1.92 53.71 -12.13
C ILE A 70 -2.64 52.48 -11.58
N PHE A 71 -2.45 52.16 -10.30
CA PHE A 71 -3.16 51.07 -9.65
C PHE A 71 -4.68 51.28 -9.67
N GLN A 72 -5.17 52.46 -9.28
CA GLN A 72 -6.60 52.76 -9.25
C GLN A 72 -7.24 52.68 -10.64
N ASP A 73 -6.61 53.27 -11.66
CA ASP A 73 -7.10 53.25 -13.04
C ASP A 73 -7.25 51.80 -13.57
N LEU A 74 -6.29 50.92 -13.23
CA LEU A 74 -6.35 49.50 -13.56
C LEU A 74 -7.39 48.75 -12.72
N TRP A 75 -7.52 49.10 -11.45
CA TRP A 75 -8.40 48.43 -10.49
C TRP A 75 -9.89 48.68 -10.76
N GLU A 76 -10.24 49.89 -11.18
CA GLU A 76 -11.61 50.29 -11.54
C GLU A 76 -12.13 49.50 -12.74
N ASN A 77 -11.27 49.25 -13.73
CA ASN A 77 -11.62 48.57 -14.97
C ASN A 77 -11.41 47.04 -14.92
N ALA A 78 -10.93 46.49 -13.81
CA ALA A 78 -10.64 45.08 -13.66
C ALA A 78 -11.87 44.26 -13.24
N VAL A 79 -11.93 43.02 -13.70
CA VAL A 79 -12.99 42.07 -13.35
C VAL A 79 -12.69 41.45 -11.98
N THR A 80 -13.64 41.54 -11.06
CA THR A 80 -13.55 40.92 -9.73
C THR A 80 -13.56 39.40 -9.84
N ILE A 81 -12.50 38.76 -9.35
CA ILE A 81 -12.42 37.31 -9.21
C ILE A 81 -12.86 36.92 -7.80
N VAL A 82 -12.27 37.56 -6.78
CA VAL A 82 -12.57 37.28 -5.37
C VAL A 82 -12.75 38.59 -4.60
N ASP A 83 -13.84 38.69 -3.86
CA ASP A 83 -14.11 39.75 -2.89
C ASP A 83 -14.75 39.18 -1.62
N LYS A 84 -15.11 40.07 -0.68
CA LYS A 84 -15.77 39.69 0.57
C LYS A 84 -17.12 38.97 0.38
N ASN A 85 -17.77 39.13 -0.77
CA ASN A 85 -19.12 38.61 -1.04
C ASN A 85 -19.08 37.22 -1.68
N ASN A 86 -18.06 36.93 -2.50
CA ASN A 86 -17.98 35.69 -3.28
C ASN A 86 -16.87 34.71 -2.84
N ILE A 87 -16.11 35.03 -1.77
CA ILE A 87 -14.99 34.21 -1.31
C ILE A 87 -15.36 32.74 -1.04
N ASN A 88 -16.53 32.49 -0.45
CA ASN A 88 -16.98 31.12 -0.16
C ASN A 88 -17.25 30.33 -1.43
N GLU A 89 -17.84 30.98 -2.43
CA GLU A 89 -18.11 30.39 -3.74
C GLU A 89 -16.81 30.08 -4.48
N PHE A 90 -15.84 31.01 -4.46
CA PHE A 90 -14.52 30.78 -5.06
C PHE A 90 -13.78 29.60 -4.41
N LEU A 91 -13.77 29.53 -3.07
CA LEU A 91 -13.12 28.42 -2.36
C LEU A 91 -13.77 27.07 -2.69
N TYR A 92 -15.10 27.01 -2.75
CA TYR A 92 -15.81 25.77 -3.08
C TYR A 92 -15.64 25.38 -4.56
N ASN A 93 -15.89 26.30 -5.48
CA ASN A 93 -15.93 25.96 -6.91
C ASN A 93 -14.54 25.84 -7.54
N VAL A 94 -13.55 26.58 -7.06
CA VAL A 94 -12.20 26.59 -7.68
C VAL A 94 -11.23 25.77 -6.86
N VAL A 95 -11.12 26.02 -5.55
CA VAL A 95 -10.12 25.33 -4.71
C VAL A 95 -10.53 23.88 -4.44
N GLU A 96 -11.81 23.59 -4.19
CA GLU A 96 -12.22 22.19 -3.99
C GLU A 96 -12.34 21.38 -5.29
N LYS A 97 -12.70 21.97 -6.43
CA LYS A 97 -12.95 21.17 -7.64
C LYS A 97 -11.77 21.07 -8.61
N ILE A 98 -10.84 22.04 -8.61
CA ILE A 98 -9.89 22.23 -9.72
C ILE A 98 -8.42 22.11 -9.27
N TRP A 99 -8.10 22.35 -7.99
CA TRP A 99 -6.70 22.46 -7.56
C TRP A 99 -5.93 21.13 -7.65
N ILE A 100 -4.84 21.11 -8.43
CA ILE A 100 -4.12 19.89 -8.87
C ILE A 100 -3.25 19.27 -7.76
N ASP A 101 -2.83 20.07 -6.77
CA ASP A 101 -2.01 19.62 -5.64
C ASP A 101 -2.85 19.21 -4.42
N LYS A 102 -3.99 18.56 -4.64
CA LYS A 102 -4.77 17.99 -3.54
C LYS A 102 -4.07 16.76 -2.99
N LEU A 103 -3.37 16.94 -1.86
CA LEU A 103 -3.11 15.83 -0.96
C LEU A 103 -4.50 15.30 -0.49
N PRO A 104 -4.77 13.98 -0.60
CA PRO A 104 -6.00 13.42 -0.06
C PRO A 104 -6.14 13.78 1.42
N LYS A 105 -7.37 13.97 1.91
CA LYS A 105 -7.60 14.28 3.32
C LYS A 105 -6.83 13.26 4.18
N PRO A 106 -6.06 13.67 5.21
CA PRO A 106 -5.27 12.73 6.02
C PRO A 106 -6.07 11.54 6.55
N PHE A 107 -7.33 11.77 6.92
CA PHE A 107 -8.27 10.72 7.29
C PHE A 107 -8.56 9.72 6.15
N LEU A 108 -8.81 10.20 4.92
CA LEU A 108 -9.05 9.31 3.77
C LEU A 108 -7.78 8.54 3.39
N LEU A 109 -6.62 9.17 3.52
CA LEU A 109 -5.33 8.49 3.32
C LEU A 109 -5.12 7.40 4.39
N TYR A 110 -5.42 7.70 5.66
CA TYR A 110 -5.38 6.74 6.74
C TYR A 110 -6.33 5.56 6.49
N ILE A 111 -7.59 5.82 6.11
CA ILE A 111 -8.55 4.76 5.75
C ILE A 111 -8.05 3.95 4.55
N ARG A 112 -7.49 4.60 3.52
CA ARG A 112 -6.94 3.89 2.36
C ARG A 112 -5.75 3.01 2.73
N VAL A 113 -4.88 3.46 3.63
CA VAL A 113 -3.76 2.66 4.13
C VAL A 113 -4.26 1.47 4.94
N LEU A 114 -5.24 1.66 5.83
CA LEU A 114 -5.85 0.55 6.55
C LEU A 114 -6.49 -0.44 5.56
N GLN A 115 -7.23 0.07 4.58
CA GLN A 115 -7.85 -0.77 3.57
C GLN A 115 -6.79 -1.57 2.81
N GLU A 116 -5.74 -0.95 2.27
CA GLU A 116 -4.69 -1.68 1.53
C GLU A 116 -3.94 -2.68 2.43
N TYR A 117 -3.71 -2.32 3.70
CA TYR A 117 -3.05 -3.18 4.67
C TYR A 117 -3.89 -4.41 5.05
N PHE A 118 -5.23 -4.31 5.02
CA PHE A 118 -6.14 -5.39 5.42
C PHE A 118 -6.84 -6.10 4.25
N ASP A 119 -6.99 -5.47 3.08
CA ASP A 119 -7.62 -6.04 1.86
C ASP A 119 -6.70 -7.04 1.14
N GLU A 120 -5.39 -7.04 1.43
CA GLU A 120 -4.49 -8.09 0.92
C GLU A 120 -4.75 -9.48 1.51
N HIS A 121 -5.64 -9.59 2.50
CA HIS A 121 -6.00 -10.87 3.10
C HIS A 121 -7.32 -11.39 2.53
N ILE A 122 -7.18 -12.25 1.51
CA ILE A 122 -8.20 -13.19 0.99
C ILE A 122 -9.11 -12.56 -0.08
N LYS A 123 -8.62 -12.54 -1.32
CA LYS A 123 -9.48 -12.44 -2.51
C LYS A 123 -10.47 -13.62 -2.54
N ASP A 124 -11.75 -13.31 -2.35
CA ASP A 124 -12.95 -14.02 -2.82
C ASP A 124 -13.18 -15.52 -2.53
N SER A 125 -12.25 -16.27 -1.95
CA SER A 125 -12.51 -17.64 -1.49
C SER A 125 -12.89 -17.64 -0.01
N VAL A 126 -14.13 -17.98 0.34
CA VAL A 126 -14.52 -18.28 1.72
C VAL A 126 -13.66 -19.45 2.21
N ILE A 127 -12.63 -19.14 3.02
CA ILE A 127 -11.74 -20.16 3.60
C ILE A 127 -12.58 -21.03 4.53
N ARG A 128 -12.66 -22.34 4.24
CA ARG A 128 -13.25 -23.31 5.16
C ARG A 128 -12.24 -23.74 6.21
N LEU A 129 -12.67 -23.73 7.46
CA LEU A 129 -11.86 -24.05 8.62
C LEU A 129 -11.99 -25.54 9.00
N PRO A 130 -11.06 -26.12 9.79
CA PRO A 130 -11.05 -27.54 10.12
C PRO A 130 -12.39 -28.12 10.60
N ALA A 131 -13.10 -27.41 11.47
CA ALA A 131 -14.40 -27.86 11.99
C ALA A 131 -15.49 -27.90 10.92
N GLU A 132 -15.44 -26.97 9.96
CA GLU A 132 -16.42 -26.87 8.88
C GLU A 132 -16.19 -27.95 7.83
N ILE A 133 -14.93 -28.24 7.51
CA ILE A 133 -14.53 -29.29 6.56
C ILE A 133 -14.88 -30.66 7.14
N THR A 134 -14.51 -30.91 8.39
CA THR A 134 -14.56 -32.25 9.00
C THR A 134 -15.83 -32.51 9.82
N ARG A 135 -16.85 -31.66 9.67
CA ARG A 135 -18.16 -31.75 10.37
C ARG A 135 -18.00 -31.85 11.90
N GLY A 136 -17.06 -31.08 12.45
CA GLY A 136 -16.80 -30.98 13.89
C GLY A 136 -15.83 -32.02 14.46
N ARG A 137 -15.25 -32.91 13.65
CA ARG A 137 -14.23 -33.87 14.12
C ARG A 137 -12.97 -33.17 14.63
N TYR A 138 -12.60 -32.05 14.02
CA TYR A 138 -11.50 -31.17 14.47
C TYR A 138 -12.03 -29.80 14.89
N MET A 139 -11.39 -29.17 15.87
CA MET A 139 -11.80 -27.86 16.38
C MET A 139 -11.10 -26.71 15.65
N ASN A 140 -11.77 -25.56 15.55
CA ASN A 140 -11.18 -24.32 15.06
C ASN A 140 -10.37 -23.62 16.15
N LEU A 141 -9.15 -24.09 16.39
CA LEU A 141 -8.24 -23.42 17.32
C LEU A 141 -7.72 -22.13 16.71
N LYS A 142 -7.72 -21.03 17.46
CA LYS A 142 -7.37 -19.68 16.95
C LYS A 142 -6.03 -19.66 16.21
N TYR A 143 -4.99 -20.29 16.78
CA TYR A 143 -3.68 -20.34 16.15
C TYR A 143 -3.67 -21.16 14.84
N GLN A 144 -4.50 -22.20 14.71
CA GLN A 144 -4.64 -22.97 13.48
C GLN A 144 -5.38 -22.16 12.41
N ILE A 145 -6.41 -21.40 12.79
CA ILE A 145 -7.12 -20.49 11.89
C ILE A 145 -6.15 -19.46 11.30
N ASP A 146 -5.37 -18.81 12.16
CA ASP A 146 -4.39 -17.80 11.76
C ASP A 146 -3.29 -18.43 10.87
N ALA A 147 -2.83 -19.63 11.21
CA ALA A 147 -1.84 -20.37 10.43
C ALA A 147 -2.36 -20.77 9.03
N VAL A 148 -3.59 -21.27 8.91
CA VAL A 148 -4.21 -21.64 7.61
C VAL A 148 -4.32 -20.41 6.72
N LYS A 149 -4.86 -19.30 7.24
CA LYS A 149 -5.03 -18.06 6.48
C LYS A 149 -3.70 -17.52 5.96
N LYS A 150 -2.70 -17.45 6.84
CA LYS A 150 -1.36 -16.97 6.50
C LYS A 150 -0.66 -17.88 5.51
N ALA A 151 -0.80 -19.20 5.68
CA ALA A 151 -0.18 -20.16 4.78
C ALA A 151 -0.77 -20.12 3.37
N LEU A 152 -2.10 -20.00 3.24
CA LEU A 152 -2.77 -19.84 1.94
C LEU A 152 -2.28 -18.60 1.20
N ASP A 153 -2.16 -17.47 1.90
CA ASP A 153 -1.65 -16.22 1.34
C ASP A 153 -0.19 -16.35 0.87
N VAL A 154 0.68 -16.94 1.70
CA VAL A 154 2.09 -17.18 1.33
C VAL A 154 2.21 -18.13 0.13
N ILE A 155 1.42 -19.20 0.07
CA ILE A 155 1.40 -20.13 -1.06
C ILE A 155 0.94 -19.44 -2.36
N GLN A 156 -0.05 -18.54 -2.28
CA GLN A 156 -0.49 -17.77 -3.45
C GLN A 156 0.61 -16.84 -3.98
N ARG A 157 1.40 -16.23 -3.10
CA ARG A 157 2.48 -15.29 -3.47
C ARG A 157 3.78 -15.97 -3.89
N HIS A 158 4.13 -17.08 -3.24
CA HIS A 158 5.47 -17.66 -3.32
C HIS A 158 5.49 -19.13 -3.76
N ASN A 159 4.33 -19.75 -4.01
CA ASN A 159 4.19 -21.18 -4.33
C ASN A 159 4.81 -22.13 -3.27
N GLY A 160 5.11 -21.64 -2.07
CA GLY A 160 5.77 -22.45 -1.04
C GLY A 160 5.61 -21.84 0.34
N VAL A 161 5.34 -22.67 1.35
CA VAL A 161 5.28 -22.27 2.76
C VAL A 161 5.91 -23.33 3.67
N ILE A 162 6.50 -22.89 4.78
CA ILE A 162 7.02 -23.76 5.84
C ILE A 162 6.16 -23.56 7.09
N ILE A 163 5.60 -24.65 7.61
CA ILE A 163 4.86 -24.70 8.87
C ILE A 163 5.79 -25.30 9.92
N ALA A 164 6.42 -24.41 10.70
CA ALA A 164 7.43 -24.73 11.71
C ALA A 164 6.87 -24.55 13.13
N ASP A 165 5.94 -25.41 13.52
CA ASP A 165 5.34 -25.41 14.86
C ASP A 165 5.95 -26.49 15.77
N VAL A 166 5.73 -26.38 17.07
CA VAL A 166 6.06 -27.44 18.05
C VAL A 166 5.32 -28.75 17.70
N VAL A 167 5.91 -29.89 18.07
CA VAL A 167 5.26 -31.20 17.93
C VAL A 167 3.93 -31.21 18.68
N GLY A 168 2.87 -31.76 18.07
CA GLY A 168 1.54 -31.86 18.69
C GLY A 168 0.59 -30.69 18.45
N LEU A 169 1.01 -29.59 17.82
CA LEU A 169 0.13 -28.43 17.52
C LEU A 169 -0.78 -28.62 16.30
N GLY A 170 -0.84 -29.81 15.71
CA GLY A 170 -1.74 -30.11 14.60
C GLY A 170 -1.28 -29.58 13.24
N LYS A 171 0.03 -29.60 12.96
CA LYS A 171 0.59 -29.25 11.63
C LYS A 171 -0.11 -29.97 10.48
N SER A 172 -0.42 -31.25 10.63
CA SER A 172 -1.16 -32.04 9.63
C SER A 172 -2.60 -31.56 9.45
N ILE A 173 -3.27 -31.06 10.49
CA ILE A 173 -4.61 -30.46 10.41
C ILE A 173 -4.53 -29.15 9.60
N ILE A 174 -3.55 -28.30 9.89
CA ILE A 174 -3.31 -27.05 9.15
C ILE A 174 -3.04 -27.36 7.67
N ALA A 175 -2.14 -28.31 7.39
CA ALA A 175 -1.80 -28.73 6.04
C ALA A 175 -3.00 -29.31 5.26
N SER A 176 -3.84 -30.10 5.94
CA SER A 176 -5.05 -30.68 5.33
C SER A 176 -6.10 -29.61 5.04
N ALA A 177 -6.27 -28.64 5.93
CA ALA A 177 -7.15 -27.49 5.67
C ALA A 177 -6.63 -26.64 4.50
N ILE A 178 -5.31 -26.44 4.37
CA ILE A 178 -4.72 -25.77 3.21
C ILE A 178 -5.03 -26.55 1.92
N ALA A 179 -4.80 -27.87 1.92
CA ALA A 179 -5.06 -28.72 0.77
C ALA A 179 -6.51 -28.66 0.30
N TYR A 180 -7.45 -28.72 1.25
CA TYR A 180 -8.88 -28.57 0.97
C TYR A 180 -9.21 -27.24 0.32
N ASN A 181 -8.70 -26.12 0.87
CA ASN A 181 -9.00 -24.79 0.36
C ASN A 181 -8.36 -24.50 -1.00
N LEU A 182 -7.20 -25.10 -1.32
CA LEU A 182 -6.59 -24.99 -2.64
C LEU A 182 -7.32 -25.85 -3.68
N ASN A 183 -7.93 -26.96 -3.27
CA ASN A 183 -8.71 -27.87 -4.11
C ASN A 183 -7.97 -28.30 -5.41
N ILE A 184 -6.68 -28.59 -5.28
CA ILE A 184 -5.83 -29.13 -6.34
C ILE A 184 -5.33 -30.52 -5.95
N LYS A 185 -4.92 -31.31 -6.95
CA LYS A 185 -4.35 -32.65 -6.71
C LYS A 185 -3.14 -32.54 -5.78
N THR A 186 -3.15 -33.34 -4.73
CA THR A 186 -2.16 -33.25 -3.65
C THR A 186 -1.30 -34.52 -3.60
N ILE A 187 0.00 -34.36 -3.41
CA ILE A 187 0.94 -35.44 -3.13
C ILE A 187 1.45 -35.22 -1.71
N VAL A 188 1.29 -36.22 -0.86
CA VAL A 188 1.80 -36.21 0.52
C VAL A 188 3.00 -37.13 0.62
N ILE A 189 4.14 -36.61 1.06
CA ILE A 189 5.33 -37.38 1.39
C ILE A 189 5.47 -37.41 2.91
N ALA A 190 5.32 -38.58 3.51
CA ALA A 190 5.36 -38.76 4.96
C ALA A 190 6.26 -39.93 5.38
N PRO A 191 6.77 -39.94 6.63
CA PRO A 191 7.43 -41.12 7.19
C PRO A 191 6.53 -42.37 7.13
N PRO A 192 7.08 -43.59 6.96
CA PRO A 192 6.27 -44.83 6.84
C PRO A 192 5.25 -45.03 7.97
N HIS A 193 5.62 -44.67 9.19
CA HIS A 193 4.76 -44.79 10.37
C HIS A 193 3.61 -43.78 10.44
N LEU A 194 3.67 -42.68 9.67
CA LEU A 194 2.61 -41.67 9.59
C LEU A 194 1.72 -41.84 8.35
N LYS A 195 2.02 -42.81 7.47
CA LYS A 195 1.29 -43.00 6.21
C LYS A 195 -0.20 -43.27 6.43
N SER A 196 -0.56 -44.14 7.37
CA SER A 196 -1.96 -44.45 7.70
C SER A 196 -2.69 -43.20 8.20
N GLN A 197 -2.06 -42.45 9.11
CA GLN A 197 -2.62 -41.23 9.65
C GLN A 197 -2.86 -40.17 8.57
N TRP A 198 -1.96 -40.04 7.60
CA TRP A 198 -2.15 -39.14 6.46
C TRP A 198 -3.29 -39.57 5.55
N ILE A 199 -3.51 -40.88 5.35
CA ILE A 199 -4.67 -41.38 4.61
C ILE A 199 -5.96 -40.98 5.33
N ASP A 200 -6.00 -41.11 6.66
CA ASP A 200 -7.15 -40.67 7.47
C ASP A 200 -7.40 -39.17 7.31
N TYR A 201 -6.35 -38.33 7.35
CA TYR A 201 -6.48 -36.90 7.10
C TYR A 201 -7.02 -36.58 5.71
N CYS A 202 -6.55 -37.27 4.66
CA CYS A 202 -7.05 -37.08 3.30
C CYS A 202 -8.55 -37.40 3.21
N TYR A 203 -8.99 -38.45 3.91
CA TYR A 203 -10.40 -38.83 3.99
C TYR A 203 -11.23 -37.83 4.79
N ASP A 204 -10.77 -37.47 6.00
CA ASP A 204 -11.49 -36.58 6.91
C ASP A 204 -11.64 -35.16 6.39
N PHE A 205 -10.63 -34.66 5.66
CA PHE A 205 -10.64 -33.34 5.05
C PHE A 205 -11.12 -33.37 3.60
N GLU A 206 -11.51 -34.52 3.04
CA GLU A 206 -12.11 -34.64 1.71
C GLU A 206 -11.30 -33.98 0.56
N PHE A 207 -9.97 -34.10 0.54
CA PHE A 207 -9.12 -33.54 -0.53
C PHE A 207 -8.46 -34.63 -1.40
N PRO A 208 -8.31 -34.41 -2.73
CA PRO A 208 -7.81 -35.43 -3.64
C PRO A 208 -6.29 -35.61 -3.51
N ALA A 209 -5.86 -36.65 -2.81
CA ALA A 209 -4.45 -36.87 -2.52
C ALA A 209 -3.95 -38.30 -2.73
N LYS A 210 -2.66 -38.43 -3.06
CA LYS A 210 -1.90 -39.69 -3.00
C LYS A 210 -0.80 -39.57 -1.93
N VAL A 211 -0.73 -40.58 -1.05
CA VAL A 211 0.23 -40.60 0.07
C VAL A 211 1.37 -41.57 -0.21
N TYR A 212 2.59 -41.05 -0.23
CA TYR A 212 3.83 -41.79 -0.44
C TYR A 212 4.69 -41.75 0.83
N SER A 213 5.43 -42.84 1.05
CA SER A 213 6.45 -42.86 2.09
C SER A 213 7.69 -42.10 1.64
N SER A 214 8.44 -41.51 2.58
CA SER A 214 9.70 -40.79 2.32
C SER A 214 10.73 -41.54 1.46
N GLY A 215 10.78 -42.87 1.51
CA GLY A 215 11.69 -43.67 0.68
C GLY A 215 11.15 -44.02 -0.73
N LYS A 216 10.03 -43.42 -1.15
CA LYS A 216 9.34 -43.71 -2.43
C LYS A 216 9.11 -42.44 -3.26
N ILE A 217 10.02 -41.47 -3.19
CA ILE A 217 9.90 -40.18 -3.90
C ILE A 217 9.98 -40.39 -5.42
N GLU A 218 10.85 -41.30 -5.89
CA GLU A 218 10.96 -41.64 -7.32
C GLU A 218 9.63 -42.18 -7.86
N GLN A 219 9.01 -43.13 -7.16
CA GLN A 219 7.68 -43.64 -7.49
C GLN A 219 6.62 -42.53 -7.50
N ALA A 220 6.71 -41.57 -6.57
CA ALA A 220 5.81 -40.43 -6.52
C ALA A 220 5.97 -39.49 -7.74
N ILE A 221 7.19 -39.36 -8.28
CA ILE A 221 7.46 -38.59 -9.50
C ILE A 221 6.85 -39.32 -10.71
N GLU A 222 7.19 -40.60 -10.89
CA GLU A 222 6.76 -41.40 -12.05
C GLU A 222 5.24 -41.50 -12.16
N GLU A 223 4.54 -41.74 -11.06
CA GLU A 223 3.08 -41.90 -11.05
C GLU A 223 2.30 -40.59 -11.21
N ASN A 224 2.99 -39.43 -11.17
CA ASN A 224 2.37 -38.11 -11.17
C ASN A 224 3.06 -37.12 -12.14
N ASP A 225 3.70 -37.63 -13.20
CA ASP A 225 4.39 -36.85 -14.24
C ASP A 225 3.45 -36.06 -15.18
N GLN A 226 2.18 -35.88 -14.82
CA GLN A 226 1.24 -35.08 -15.60
C GLN A 226 1.54 -33.58 -15.44
N ASP A 227 1.49 -32.82 -16.55
CA ASP A 227 1.72 -31.37 -16.61
C ASP A 227 0.51 -30.58 -16.08
N GLU A 228 0.25 -30.71 -14.78
CA GLU A 228 -0.76 -29.99 -14.02
C GLU A 228 -0.17 -29.52 -12.69
N GLU A 229 -0.62 -28.35 -12.21
CA GLU A 229 -0.19 -27.81 -10.90
C GLU A 229 -0.72 -28.71 -9.77
N LYS A 230 0.20 -29.15 -8.90
CA LYS A 230 -0.11 -29.98 -7.73
C LYS A 230 0.32 -29.28 -6.44
N LEU A 231 -0.28 -29.71 -5.34
CA LEU A 231 0.19 -29.39 -3.99
C LEU A 231 1.10 -30.51 -3.49
N LEU A 232 2.32 -30.19 -3.09
CA LEU A 232 3.26 -31.11 -2.47
C LEU A 232 3.33 -30.82 -0.97
N ILE A 233 2.89 -31.76 -0.14
CA ILE A 233 3.01 -31.69 1.31
C ILE A 233 4.13 -32.63 1.75
N ILE A 234 5.16 -32.10 2.40
CA ILE A 234 6.30 -32.89 2.89
C ILE A 234 6.31 -32.83 4.40
N ASP A 235 6.03 -33.95 5.02
CA ASP A 235 6.07 -34.12 6.47
C ASP A 235 7.48 -34.48 6.95
N GLU A 236 7.84 -33.98 8.13
CA GLU A 236 9.21 -34.04 8.67
C GLU A 236 10.28 -33.53 7.69
N ALA A 237 10.01 -32.38 7.08
CA ALA A 237 10.85 -31.77 6.05
C ALA A 237 12.30 -31.53 6.50
N HIS A 238 12.56 -31.42 7.82
CA HIS A 238 13.90 -31.32 8.39
C HIS A 238 14.84 -32.46 7.97
N LYS A 239 14.30 -33.64 7.62
CA LYS A 239 15.09 -34.80 7.17
C LYS A 239 15.77 -34.58 5.81
N TYR A 240 15.26 -33.64 5.00
CA TYR A 240 15.76 -33.35 3.66
C TYR A 240 16.70 -32.13 3.63
N ARG A 241 17.32 -31.77 4.76
CA ARG A 241 18.25 -30.62 4.84
C ARG A 241 19.62 -30.91 4.20
N ASN A 242 20.01 -32.18 4.06
CA ASN A 242 21.32 -32.55 3.52
C ASN A 242 21.27 -32.64 1.98
N GLU A 243 21.87 -31.64 1.33
CA GLU A 243 21.96 -31.47 -0.14
C GLU A 243 22.67 -32.63 -0.88
N LEU A 244 23.33 -33.55 -0.16
CA LEU A 244 24.16 -34.63 -0.72
C LEU A 244 23.41 -35.95 -0.97
N THR A 245 22.10 -36.00 -0.77
CA THR A 245 21.30 -37.21 -1.00
C THR A 245 20.53 -37.11 -2.32
N ILE A 246 20.46 -38.22 -3.07
CA ILE A 246 19.68 -38.36 -4.32
C ILE A 246 18.22 -37.88 -4.10
N ASP A 247 17.70 -38.09 -2.89
CA ASP A 247 16.38 -37.64 -2.45
C ASP A 247 16.18 -36.13 -2.56
N TYR A 248 17.19 -35.29 -2.29
CA TYR A 248 17.08 -33.83 -2.40
C TYR A 248 16.93 -33.38 -3.85
N ALA A 249 17.71 -33.95 -4.77
CA ALA A 249 17.63 -33.62 -6.19
C ALA A 249 16.28 -34.04 -6.80
N ASN A 250 15.76 -35.21 -6.41
CA ASN A 250 14.44 -35.69 -6.82
C ASN A 250 13.32 -34.82 -6.24
N LEU A 251 13.43 -34.41 -4.98
CA LEU A 251 12.49 -33.50 -4.33
C LEU A 251 12.48 -32.14 -5.02
N HIS A 252 13.65 -31.59 -5.38
CA HIS A 252 13.76 -30.32 -6.10
C HIS A 252 13.06 -30.37 -7.47
N LYS A 253 13.18 -31.49 -8.21
CA LYS A 253 12.43 -31.69 -9.47
C LYS A 253 10.92 -31.70 -9.23
N LEU A 254 10.46 -32.42 -8.21
CA LEU A 254 9.03 -32.50 -7.86
C LEU A 254 8.47 -31.14 -7.40
N CYS A 255 9.30 -30.32 -6.76
CA CYS A 255 8.95 -28.97 -6.32
C CYS A 255 8.82 -27.96 -7.47
N GLN A 256 9.46 -28.18 -8.62
CA GLN A 256 9.37 -27.24 -9.74
C GLN A 256 7.95 -27.21 -10.30
N ARG A 257 7.39 -26.00 -10.41
CA ARG A 257 6.01 -25.71 -10.90
C ARG A 257 4.86 -26.16 -10.00
N ASN A 258 5.14 -26.63 -8.79
CA ASN A 258 4.12 -27.05 -7.82
C ASN A 258 4.06 -26.12 -6.62
N LYS A 259 2.91 -26.12 -5.93
CA LYS A 259 2.74 -25.45 -4.63
C LYS A 259 3.29 -26.35 -3.54
N ILE A 260 4.06 -25.83 -2.59
CA ILE A 260 4.79 -26.64 -1.61
C ILE A 260 4.38 -26.26 -0.18
N VAL A 261 4.14 -27.27 0.66
CA VAL A 261 3.92 -27.13 2.10
C VAL A 261 4.92 -28.03 2.83
N LEU A 262 5.90 -27.42 3.48
CA LEU A 262 6.88 -28.14 4.30
C LEU A 262 6.44 -28.14 5.76
N LEU A 263 6.26 -29.31 6.35
CA LEU A 263 5.97 -29.44 7.77
C LEU A 263 7.24 -29.83 8.49
N SER A 264 7.63 -29.04 9.47
CA SER A 264 8.79 -29.33 10.30
C SER A 264 8.48 -29.04 11.75
N ALA A 265 8.97 -29.87 12.66
CA ALA A 265 9.19 -29.39 14.02
C ALA A 265 10.26 -28.29 13.99
N THR A 266 10.15 -27.30 14.89
CA THR A 266 11.25 -26.36 15.15
C THR A 266 12.52 -27.17 15.46
N PRO A 267 13.60 -27.01 14.68
CA PRO A 267 14.86 -27.67 15.00
C PRO A 267 15.37 -27.08 16.30
N PHE A 268 15.47 -27.89 17.36
CA PHE A 268 16.28 -27.53 18.51
C PHE A 268 17.72 -27.39 18.01
N ILE A 269 18.24 -26.17 18.05
CA ILE A 269 19.68 -25.91 17.90
C ILE A 269 20.30 -26.44 19.19
N THR A 270 20.75 -27.69 19.20
CA THR A 270 21.74 -28.13 20.19
C THR A 270 23.05 -27.47 19.78
N GLY A 271 23.37 -26.36 20.46
CA GLY A 271 24.73 -25.83 20.51
C GLY A 271 25.65 -26.69 21.35
#